data_AF-A0A423GNV7-F1
#
_entry.id   AF-A0A423GNV7-F1
#
_cell.length_a   1.000
_cell.length_b   1.000
_cell.length_c   1.000
_cell.angle_alpha   90.00
_cell.angle_beta   90.00
_cell.angle_gamma   90.00
#
_symmetry.space_group_name_H-M   'P 1'
#
loop_
_entity.id
_entity.type
_entity.pdbx_description
1 polymer ?
#
loop_
_entity_poly.entity_id
_entity_poly.type
_entity_poly.pdbx_seq_one_letter_code
_entity_poly.pdbx_strand_id
1 'polypeptide(L)'
;MDPLDIEDTTDWLGCPTELETVAHYNRILENEVQELTLQLRRTREDIFGLVQMHADVSKERDHLRAELSRTQAELSDAKREKTSIETKSNWQLAAKDRLISELYAKIFELTGIDPYTRLPGN
;
A
#
# COMPACT_ATOMS: atom_id res chain seq x y z
N MET A 1 -55.23 -57.10 37.84
CA MET A 1 -54.62 -56.62 36.58
C MET A 1 -53.44 -57.51 36.30
N ASP A 2 -53.39 -58.09 35.11
CA ASP A 2 -52.26 -58.89 34.66
C ASP A 2 -51.03 -57.96 34.53
N PRO A 3 -49.87 -58.24 35.14
CA PRO A 3 -48.71 -57.34 35.12
C PRO A 3 -48.08 -57.07 33.74
N LEU A 4 -48.62 -57.65 32.67
CA LEU A 4 -48.16 -57.55 31.28
C LEU A 4 -49.13 -56.80 30.36
N ASP A 5 -50.23 -56.27 30.89
CA ASP A 5 -51.20 -55.49 30.11
C ASP A 5 -50.65 -54.06 29.93
N ILE A 6 -49.87 -53.85 28.85
CA ILE A 6 -49.36 -52.53 28.48
C ILE A 6 -50.51 -51.75 27.84
N GLU A 7 -50.76 -50.55 28.34
CA GLU A 7 -51.78 -49.64 27.82
C GLU A 7 -51.56 -49.39 26.31
N ASP A 8 -52.61 -49.49 25.50
CA ASP A 8 -52.53 -49.26 24.05
C ASP A 8 -52.26 -47.77 23.79
N THR A 9 -50.99 -47.44 23.57
CA THR A 9 -50.50 -46.07 23.34
C THR A 9 -50.58 -45.62 21.89
N THR A 10 -51.23 -46.40 21.01
CA THR A 10 -51.30 -46.10 19.57
C THR A 10 -51.97 -44.74 19.28
N ASP A 11 -52.79 -44.23 20.21
CA ASP A 11 -53.43 -42.92 20.15
C ASP A 11 -52.66 -41.78 20.84
N TRP A 12 -51.55 -42.06 21.56
CA TRP A 12 -50.85 -41.04 22.37
C TRP A 12 -50.06 -40.02 21.54
N LEU A 13 -49.70 -40.38 20.31
CA LEU A 13 -49.03 -39.50 19.37
C LEU A 13 -49.59 -39.80 17.99
N GLY A 14 -50.72 -39.19 17.64
CA GLY A 14 -51.27 -39.30 16.29
C GLY A 14 -50.15 -39.01 15.28
N CYS A 15 -49.80 -40.02 14.48
CA CYS A 15 -48.80 -39.84 13.43
C CYS A 15 -49.31 -38.73 12.50
N PRO A 16 -48.50 -37.71 12.18
CA PRO A 16 -48.89 -36.66 11.27
C PRO A 16 -49.42 -37.29 9.99
N THR A 17 -50.59 -36.86 9.54
CA THR A 17 -51.12 -37.29 8.26
C THR A 17 -50.15 -36.88 7.15
N GLU A 18 -50.19 -37.58 6.02
CA GLU A 18 -49.38 -37.22 4.85
C GLU A 18 -49.62 -35.75 4.42
N LEU A 19 -50.87 -35.29 4.52
CA LEU A 19 -51.24 -33.90 4.21
C LEU A 19 -50.59 -32.90 5.18
N GLU A 20 -50.61 -33.18 6.48
CA GLU A 20 -49.97 -32.33 7.49
C GLU A 20 -48.45 -32.29 7.29
N THR A 21 -47.86 -33.43 6.94
CA THR A 21 -46.43 -33.55 6.65
C THR A 21 -46.06 -32.72 5.42
N VAL A 22 -46.82 -32.83 4.32
CA VAL A 22 -46.60 -32.03 3.11
C VAL A 22 -46.80 -30.54 3.37
N ALA A 23 -47.84 -30.15 4.14
CA ALA A 23 -48.07 -28.76 4.50
C ALA A 23 -46.92 -28.18 5.35
N HIS A 24 -46.37 -29.00 6.26
CA HIS A 24 -45.20 -28.61 7.05
C HIS A 24 -43.95 -28.43 6.20
N TYR A 25 -43.64 -29.38 5.31
CA TYR A 25 -42.50 -29.26 4.39
C TYR A 25 -42.63 -28.05 3.46
N ASN A 26 -43.82 -27.76 2.94
CA ASN A 26 -44.05 -26.57 2.12
C ASN A 26 -43.71 -25.29 2.88
N ARG A 27 -44.09 -25.17 4.16
CA ARG A 27 -43.74 -24.01 4.98
C ARG A 27 -42.24 -23.91 5.25
N ILE A 28 -41.57 -25.04 5.49
CA ILE A 28 -40.11 -25.06 5.67
C ILE A 28 -39.42 -24.59 4.39
N LEU A 29 -39.81 -25.13 3.23
CA LEU A 29 -39.23 -24.76 1.94
C LEU A 29 -39.48 -23.30 1.61
N GLU A 30 -40.67 -22.79 1.89
CA GLU A 30 -41.00 -21.37 1.71
C GLU A 30 -40.09 -20.47 2.56
N ASN A 31 -39.91 -20.81 3.84
CA ASN A 31 -39.01 -20.06 4.73
C ASN A 31 -37.54 -20.13 4.27
N GLU A 32 -37.06 -21.31 3.85
CA GLU A 32 -35.69 -21.49 3.38
C GLU A 32 -35.42 -20.68 2.10
N VAL A 33 -36.38 -20.68 1.16
CA VAL A 33 -36.27 -19.88 -0.07
C VAL A 33 -36.25 -18.38 0.25
N GLN A 34 -37.05 -17.93 1.23
CA GLN A 34 -37.04 -16.53 1.66
C GLN A 34 -35.68 -16.16 2.29
N GLU A 35 -35.15 -16.99 3.18
CA GLU A 35 -33.86 -16.75 3.83
C GLU A 35 -32.70 -16.74 2.82
N LEU A 36 -32.64 -17.73 1.91
CA LEU A 36 -31.63 -17.76 0.85
C LEU A 36 -31.73 -16.55 -0.08
N THR A 37 -32.94 -16.07 -0.36
CA THR A 37 -33.15 -14.87 -1.16
C THR A 37 -32.59 -13.62 -0.46
N LEU A 38 -32.77 -13.50 0.86
CA LEU A 38 -32.21 -12.41 1.65
C LEU A 38 -30.68 -12.46 1.68
N GLN A 39 -30.11 -13.64 1.93
CA GLN A 39 -28.65 -13.84 1.92
C GLN A 39 -28.05 -13.53 0.55
N LEU A 40 -28.70 -13.96 -0.53
CA LEU A 40 -28.25 -13.66 -1.89
C LEU A 40 -28.26 -12.16 -2.20
N ARG A 41 -29.29 -11.42 -1.75
CA ARG A 41 -29.32 -9.96 -1.92
C ARG A 41 -28.18 -9.28 -1.17
N ARG A 42 -27.99 -9.64 0.10
CA ARG A 42 -26.93 -9.09 0.94
C ARG A 42 -25.54 -9.37 0.36
N THR A 43 -25.27 -10.62 0.01
CA THR A 43 -23.97 -11.01 -0.58
C THR A 43 -23.72 -10.29 -1.91
N ARG A 44 -24.77 -10.05 -2.71
CA ARG A 44 -24.64 -9.28 -3.95
C ARG A 44 -24.28 -7.81 -3.68
N GLU A 45 -24.90 -7.19 -2.68
CA GLU A 45 -24.58 -5.84 -2.23
C GLU A 45 -23.13 -5.75 -1.72
N ASP A 46 -22.72 -6.71 -0.90
CA ASP A 46 -21.36 -6.80 -0.36
C ASP A 46 -20.31 -6.96 -1.48
N ILE A 47 -20.55 -7.85 -2.44
CA ILE A 47 -19.68 -8.05 -3.60
C ILE A 47 -19.59 -6.76 -4.43
N PHE A 48 -20.71 -6.09 -4.67
CA PHE A 48 -20.70 -4.82 -5.41
C PHE A 48 -19.88 -3.76 -4.68
N GLY A 49 -20.04 -3.63 -3.36
CA GLY A 49 -19.22 -2.75 -2.53
C GLY A 49 -17.73 -3.07 -2.61
N LEU A 50 -17.37 -4.36 -2.52
CA LEU A 50 -15.97 -4.81 -2.64
C LEU A 50 -15.39 -4.50 -4.02
N VAL A 51 -16.14 -4.71 -5.11
CA VAL A 51 -15.70 -4.38 -6.47
C VAL A 51 -15.46 -2.89 -6.62
N GLN A 52 -16.35 -2.05 -6.08
CA GLN A 52 -16.19 -0.59 -6.11
C GLN A 52 -14.96 -0.14 -5.33
N MET A 53 -14.78 -0.63 -4.10
CA MET A 53 -13.60 -0.33 -3.28
C MET A 53 -12.31 -0.78 -3.96
N HIS A 54 -12.29 -1.97 -4.58
CA HIS A 54 -11.14 -2.47 -5.32
C HIS A 54 -10.81 -1.59 -6.53
N ALA A 55 -11.83 -1.11 -7.25
CA ALA A 55 -11.64 -0.21 -8.37
C ALA A 55 -11.02 1.12 -7.92
N ASP A 56 -11.47 1.67 -6.80
CA ASP A 56 -10.96 2.94 -6.27
C ASP A 56 -9.54 2.82 -5.73
N VAL A 57 -9.23 1.75 -4.98
CA VAL A 57 -7.86 1.44 -4.54
C VAL A 57 -6.93 1.20 -5.73
N SER A 58 -7.41 0.54 -6.80
CA SER A 58 -6.61 0.33 -8.02
C SER A 58 -6.26 1.65 -8.70
N LYS A 59 -7.21 2.59 -8.80
CA LYS A 59 -6.96 3.93 -9.35
C LYS A 59 -5.94 4.70 -8.53
N GLU A 60 -6.08 4.68 -7.19
CA GLU A 60 -5.16 5.37 -6.29
C GLU A 60 -3.74 4.78 -6.39
N ARG A 61 -3.61 3.45 -6.39
CA ARG A 61 -2.33 2.78 -6.61
C ARG A 61 -1.69 3.21 -7.93
N ASP A 62 -2.45 3.28 -9.01
CA ASP A 62 -1.91 3.64 -10.32
C ASP A 62 -1.49 5.12 -10.37
N HIS A 63 -2.23 5.99 -9.69
CA HIS A 63 -1.85 7.39 -9.49
C HIS A 63 -0.53 7.52 -8.72
N LEU A 64 -0.42 6.86 -7.56
CA LEU A 64 0.78 6.88 -6.72
C LEU A 64 1.99 6.28 -7.44
N ARG A 65 1.80 5.24 -8.26
CA ARG A 65 2.87 4.68 -9.10
C ARG A 65 3.37 5.68 -10.14
N ALA A 66 2.46 6.41 -10.78
CA ALA A 66 2.83 7.44 -11.74
C ALA A 66 3.59 8.59 -11.07
N GLU A 67 3.16 9.02 -9.89
CA GLU A 67 3.86 10.05 -9.10
C GLU A 67 5.24 9.56 -8.63
N LEU A 68 5.35 8.33 -8.13
CA LEU A 68 6.63 7.73 -7.76
C LEU A 68 7.59 7.68 -8.95
N SER A 69 7.11 7.30 -10.15
CA SER A 69 7.96 7.27 -11.34
C SER A 69 8.44 8.66 -11.75
N ARG A 70 7.62 9.71 -11.57
CA ARG A 70 8.01 11.09 -11.87
C ARG A 70 9.05 11.60 -10.88
N THR A 71 8.80 11.44 -9.59
CA THR A 71 9.73 11.87 -8.54
C THR A 71 11.07 11.15 -8.63
N GLN A 72 11.08 9.87 -9.02
CA GLN A 72 12.32 9.14 -9.29
C GLN A 72 13.11 9.72 -10.48
N ALA A 73 12.42 10.11 -11.56
CA ALA A 73 13.06 10.74 -12.71
C ALA A 73 13.66 12.10 -12.33
N GLU A 74 12.89 12.94 -11.64
CA GLU A 74 13.34 14.25 -11.14
C GLU A 74 14.55 14.11 -10.20
N LEU A 75 14.53 13.13 -9.29
CA LEU A 75 15.64 12.85 -8.39
C LEU A 75 16.90 12.41 -9.16
N SER A 76 16.75 11.58 -10.19
CA SER A 76 17.86 11.16 -11.05
C SER A 76 18.50 12.34 -11.77
N ASP A 77 17.69 13.24 -12.31
CA ASP A 77 18.17 14.43 -13.02
C ASP A 77 18.83 15.43 -12.06
N ALA A 78 18.23 15.69 -10.90
CA ALA A 78 18.84 16.51 -9.85
C ALA A 78 20.19 15.94 -9.38
N LYS A 79 20.29 14.61 -9.25
CA LYS A 79 21.55 13.95 -8.89
C LYS A 79 22.62 14.12 -9.97
N ARG A 80 22.25 14.00 -11.26
CA ARG A 80 23.17 14.26 -12.37
C ARG A 80 23.67 15.70 -12.38
N GLU A 81 22.76 16.65 -12.19
CA GLU A 81 23.11 18.07 -12.12
C GLU A 81 24.06 18.34 -10.96
N LYS A 82 23.75 17.83 -9.76
CA LYS A 82 24.62 17.93 -8.59
C LYS A 82 26.03 17.42 -8.88
N THR A 83 26.17 16.22 -9.44
CA THR A 83 27.49 15.65 -9.78
C THR A 83 28.22 16.50 -10.83
N SER A 84 27.51 17.06 -11.81
CA SER A 84 28.10 17.96 -12.80
C SER A 84 28.65 19.24 -12.15
N ILE A 85 27.86 19.86 -11.26
CA ILE A 85 28.25 21.06 -10.52
C ILE A 85 29.45 20.77 -9.61
N GLU A 86 29.40 19.69 -8.83
CA GLU A 86 30.50 19.27 -7.95
C GLU A 86 31.79 19.07 -8.75
N THR A 87 31.70 18.37 -9.89
CA THR A 87 32.86 18.15 -10.76
C THR A 87 33.43 19.46 -11.30
N LYS A 88 32.58 20.35 -11.84
CA LYS A 88 33.01 21.67 -12.34
C LYS A 88 33.63 22.51 -11.24
N SER A 89 33.03 22.55 -10.06
CA SER A 89 33.53 23.27 -8.89
C SER A 89 34.90 22.75 -8.48
N ASN A 90 35.08 21.44 -8.39
CA ASN A 90 36.36 20.82 -8.04
C ASN A 90 37.46 21.16 -9.06
N TRP A 91 37.15 21.14 -10.36
CA TRP A 91 38.09 21.57 -11.40
C TRP A 91 38.49 23.03 -11.26
N GLN A 92 37.53 23.92 -10.98
CA GLN A 92 37.80 25.33 -10.78
C GLN A 92 38.65 25.59 -9.53
N LEU A 93 38.37 24.88 -8.43
CA LEU A 93 39.17 24.95 -7.21
C LEU A 93 40.61 24.49 -7.48
N ALA A 94 40.80 23.33 -8.11
CA ALA A 94 42.12 22.82 -8.45
C ALA A 94 42.91 23.78 -9.38
N ALA A 95 42.23 24.40 -10.36
CA ALA A 95 42.85 25.40 -11.23
C ALA A 95 43.27 26.66 -10.46
N LYS A 96 42.42 27.13 -9.53
CA LYS A 96 42.74 28.26 -8.64
C LYS A 96 43.90 27.94 -7.72
N ASP A 97 43.91 26.76 -7.08
CA ASP A 97 44.99 26.33 -6.19
C ASP A 97 46.33 26.26 -6.92
N ARG A 98 46.32 25.80 -8.18
CA ARG A 98 47.50 25.80 -9.04
C ARG A 98 48.00 27.21 -9.34
N LEU A 99 47.12 28.12 -9.77
CA LEU A 99 47.49 29.51 -10.06
C LEU A 99 48.04 30.20 -8.80
N ILE A 100 47.39 29.99 -7.66
CA ILE A 100 47.82 30.50 -6.36
C ILE A 100 49.24 30.01 -6.05
N SER A 101 49.51 28.72 -6.23
CA SER A 101 50.84 28.12 -6.04
C SER A 101 51.91 28.71 -6.97
N GLU A 102 51.56 28.92 -8.25
CA GLU A 102 52.45 29.54 -9.25
C GLU A 102 52.76 31.01 -8.89
N LEU A 103 51.75 31.78 -8.48
CA LEU A 103 51.92 33.15 -8.01
C LEU A 103 52.77 33.21 -6.74
N TYR A 104 52.56 32.28 -5.79
CA TYR A 104 53.40 32.18 -4.59
C TYR A 104 54.86 31.95 -4.92
N ALA A 105 55.15 30.97 -5.79
CA ALA A 105 56.52 30.70 -6.25
C ALA A 105 57.15 31.95 -6.88
N LYS A 106 56.39 32.68 -7.71
CA LYS A 106 56.87 33.89 -8.36
C LYS A 106 57.16 35.02 -7.37
N ILE A 107 56.29 35.24 -6.38
CA ILE A 107 56.51 36.26 -5.33
C ILE A 107 57.77 35.92 -4.54
N PHE A 108 57.94 34.64 -4.17
CA PHE A 108 59.11 34.18 -3.45
C PHE A 108 60.40 34.41 -4.27
N GLU A 109 60.42 34.05 -5.55
CA GLU A 109 61.56 34.31 -6.46
C GLU A 109 61.92 35.79 -6.54
N LEU A 110 60.93 36.69 -6.62
CA LEU A 110 61.16 38.12 -6.84
C LEU A 110 61.52 38.88 -5.56
N THR A 111 61.00 38.45 -4.40
CA THR A 111 61.11 39.22 -3.15
C THR A 111 61.96 38.52 -2.09
N GLY A 112 62.23 37.22 -2.22
CA GLY A 112 62.95 36.41 -1.22
C GLY A 112 62.21 36.24 0.11
N ILE A 113 60.94 36.69 0.20
CA ILE A 113 60.10 36.64 1.40
C ILE A 113 59.06 35.54 1.18
N ASP A 114 58.92 34.63 2.15
CA ASP A 114 57.85 33.64 2.15
C ASP A 114 56.48 34.34 2.35
N PRO A 115 55.56 34.26 1.38
CA PRO A 115 54.26 34.92 1.43
C PRO A 115 53.39 34.54 2.64
N TYR A 116 53.62 33.37 3.25
CA TYR A 116 52.88 32.92 4.43
C TYR A 116 53.39 33.47 5.76
N THR A 117 54.49 34.24 5.77
CA THR A 117 55.05 34.82 7.01
C THR A 117 54.18 35.92 7.64
N ARG A 118 53.07 36.34 7.02
CA ARG A 118 52.07 37.21 7.63
C ARG A 118 50.63 36.80 7.32
N LEU A 119 50.11 35.86 8.09
CA LEU A 119 48.72 35.95 8.54
C LEU A 119 48.73 36.22 10.06
N PRO A 120 48.87 37.48 10.52
CA PRO A 120 48.38 37.83 11.84
C PRO A 120 46.88 37.59 11.83
N GLY A 121 46.40 36.82 12.81
CA GLY A 121 44.99 36.47 12.94
C GLY A 121 44.08 37.70 12.91
N ASN A 122 42.91 37.51 12.31
CA ASN A 122 41.67 38.18 12.61
C ASN A 122 40.54 37.16 12.44
#